data_AF-A0A3S9WBW1-F1
#
_entry.id   AF-A0A3S9WBW1-F1
#
_cell.length_a   1.000
_cell.length_b   1.000
_cell.length_c   1.000
_cell.angle_alpha   90.00
_cell.angle_beta   90.00
_cell.angle_gamma   90.00
#
_symmetry.space_group_name_H-M   'P 1'
#
loop_
_entity.id
_entity.type
_entity.pdbx_description
1 polymer ?
#
loop_
_entity_poly.entity_id
_entity_poly.type
_entity_poly.pdbx_seq_one_letter_code
_entity_poly.pdbx_strand_id
1 'polypeptide(L)'
;MSSTAVSVDSSDRSDLDVDIQRDARAWSRFTGMKYTRALRLMKHPLAHGILGERISARKLIAVLTEHPVLSEPVQDDDDTGAFSSTGERATLLGRSGLWADETYPIRMSSEDSFIELVLVCEVLRMFSTIDEPTSDAYSYNLKHTAEELFSEWLGKFSHVDNGIAIWAAAAIDLPMSDSSPGEMSPNANFGLDPQQVEYARRMRRNQRGSSSSIRAHHHRPPGYLYLQSALEQFRTTAETPARWNGVDEQAEPLTSPFHEWLVAQVDPSGERGDFGSRENLAYDYRAGVLDNDHGVAMHPQDLVRILVDLHAAAEFVDAAREAVLDWARTSPDSQGIRTELIDEERSSHGGWGAGDGTIERFEYRCPCGNGTILEEHDNIPGFREHSPTIMCSKCDKEWQQVPGAPAYGWRIEPIERAVS
;
A
#
# COMPACT_ATOMS: atom_id res chain seq x y z
N MET A 1 27.23 -0.79 27.20
CA MET A 1 27.72 0.61 27.14
C MET A 1 26.56 1.46 26.63
N SER A 2 26.23 2.48 27.43
CA SER A 2 25.26 3.58 27.25
C SER A 2 23.99 3.36 26.43
N SER A 3 22.88 3.21 27.16
CA SER A 3 21.53 3.57 26.73
C SER A 3 21.44 5.09 26.65
N THR A 4 21.26 5.63 25.45
CA THR A 4 20.94 7.04 25.21
C THR A 4 19.43 7.22 25.38
N ALA A 5 19.01 7.54 26.60
CA ALA A 5 17.68 8.08 26.83
C ALA A 5 17.59 9.44 26.12
N VAL A 6 16.76 9.52 25.09
CA VAL A 6 16.41 10.78 24.44
C VAL A 6 15.63 11.61 25.47
N SER A 7 16.28 12.64 26.00
CA SER A 7 15.67 13.66 26.84
C SER A 7 14.70 14.48 25.99
N VAL A 8 13.41 14.12 26.03
CA VAL A 8 12.35 14.99 25.52
C VAL A 8 12.30 16.24 26.39
N ASP A 9 12.55 17.40 25.78
CA ASP A 9 12.79 18.67 26.44
C ASP A 9 11.55 19.16 27.22
N SER A 10 11.78 19.80 28.37
CA SER A 10 10.70 20.25 29.27
C SER A 10 9.84 21.37 28.69
N SER A 11 10.36 22.13 27.72
CA SER A 11 9.67 23.21 27.01
C SER A 11 8.60 22.69 26.04
N ASP A 12 8.88 21.61 25.31
CA ASP A 12 7.94 20.98 24.37
C ASP A 12 6.67 20.49 25.08
N ARG A 13 6.84 19.96 26.30
CA ARG A 13 5.71 19.54 27.14
C ARG A 13 4.87 20.72 27.62
N SER A 14 5.48 21.86 27.94
CA SER A 14 4.71 23.04 28.37
C SER A 14 3.93 23.69 27.23
N ASP A 15 4.50 23.73 26.03
CA ASP A 15 3.86 24.31 24.86
C ASP A 15 2.69 23.43 24.36
N LEU A 16 2.86 22.11 24.38
CA LEU A 16 1.78 21.16 24.07
C LEU A 16 0.59 21.32 25.03
N ASP A 17 0.83 21.50 26.33
CA ASP A 17 -0.24 21.69 27.31
C ASP A 17 -0.98 23.03 27.09
N VAL A 18 -0.30 24.08 26.62
CA VAL A 18 -0.93 25.37 26.27
C VAL A 18 -1.81 25.23 25.03
N ASP A 19 -1.34 24.55 23.98
CA ASP A 19 -2.11 24.37 22.76
C ASP A 19 -3.32 23.45 22.94
N ILE A 20 -3.18 22.40 23.76
CA ILE A 20 -4.30 21.56 24.18
C ILE A 20 -5.40 22.40 24.86
N GLN A 21 -5.02 23.32 25.75
CA GLN A 21 -5.99 24.20 26.41
C GLN A 21 -6.66 25.18 25.44
N ARG A 22 -5.91 25.74 24.49
CA ARG A 22 -6.46 26.65 23.47
C ARG A 22 -7.45 25.91 22.57
N ASP A 23 -7.10 24.71 22.14
CA ASP A 23 -7.97 23.86 21.31
C ASP A 23 -9.22 23.42 22.09
N ALA A 24 -9.09 23.09 23.37
CA ALA A 24 -10.23 22.77 24.21
C ALA A 24 -11.20 23.96 24.36
N ARG A 25 -10.69 25.19 24.46
CA ARG A 25 -11.54 26.40 24.49
C ARG A 25 -12.24 26.63 23.15
N ALA A 26 -11.52 26.49 22.04
CA ALA A 26 -12.08 26.65 20.70
C ALA A 26 -13.19 25.63 20.44
N TRP A 27 -12.93 24.34 20.71
CA TRP A 27 -13.87 23.26 20.53
C TRP A 27 -15.10 23.38 21.45
N SER A 28 -14.89 23.79 22.71
CA SER A 28 -15.96 24.06 23.67
C SER A 28 -16.91 25.15 23.17
N ARG A 29 -16.38 26.25 22.60
CA ARG A 29 -17.20 27.31 22.01
C ARG A 29 -17.93 26.85 20.75
N PHE A 30 -17.23 26.17 19.86
CA PHE A 30 -17.77 25.69 18.59
C PHE A 30 -18.93 24.70 18.78
N THR A 31 -18.77 23.73 19.69
CA THR A 31 -19.76 22.67 19.92
C THR A 31 -20.79 23.00 21.00
N GLY A 32 -20.58 24.07 21.79
CA GLY A 32 -21.35 24.35 23.00
C GLY A 32 -21.05 23.38 24.17
N MET A 33 -20.07 22.48 24.02
CA MET A 33 -19.66 21.53 25.04
C MET A 33 -18.99 22.23 26.23
N LYS A 34 -19.13 21.69 27.45
CA LYS A 34 -18.38 22.16 28.63
C LYS A 34 -16.85 22.08 28.40
N TYR A 35 -16.12 23.12 28.77
CA TYR A 35 -14.66 23.19 28.61
C TYR A 35 -13.90 21.99 29.20
N THR A 36 -14.26 21.55 30.41
CA THR A 36 -13.59 20.41 31.05
C THR A 36 -13.76 19.11 30.28
N ARG A 37 -14.88 18.96 29.54
CA ARG A 37 -15.16 17.83 28.68
C ARG A 37 -14.35 17.92 27.38
N ALA A 38 -14.34 19.10 26.74
CA ALA A 38 -13.49 19.36 25.59
C ALA A 38 -11.99 19.14 25.90
N LEU A 39 -11.54 19.55 27.09
CA LEU A 39 -10.15 19.33 27.54
C LEU A 39 -9.80 17.85 27.68
N ARG A 40 -10.73 17.01 28.13
CA ARG A 40 -10.53 15.55 28.18
C ARG A 40 -10.39 14.95 26.79
N LEU A 41 -11.18 15.42 25.82
CA LEU A 41 -11.08 14.99 24.43
C LEU A 41 -9.73 15.37 23.82
N MET A 42 -9.26 16.60 24.04
CA MET A 42 -7.95 17.04 23.53
C MET A 42 -6.77 16.30 24.17
N LYS A 43 -6.95 15.75 25.38
CA LYS A 43 -5.97 14.93 26.10
C LYS A 43 -6.17 13.43 25.88
N HIS A 44 -7.13 13.03 25.05
CA HIS A 44 -7.39 11.62 24.79
C HIS A 44 -6.19 10.99 24.09
N PRO A 45 -5.76 9.77 24.45
CA PRO A 45 -4.58 9.14 23.87
C PRO A 45 -4.59 9.09 22.33
N LEU A 46 -5.73 8.74 21.73
CA LEU A 46 -5.91 8.71 20.27
C LEU A 46 -5.94 10.10 19.59
N ALA A 47 -6.02 11.20 20.34
CA ALA A 47 -6.05 12.55 19.79
C ALA A 47 -4.65 13.16 19.60
N HIS A 48 -3.58 12.45 19.96
CA HIS A 48 -2.20 12.98 19.97
C HIS A 48 -1.44 12.76 18.64
N GLY A 49 -2.12 12.19 17.63
CA GLY A 49 -1.56 11.84 16.33
C GLY A 49 -0.85 10.49 16.35
N ILE A 50 -1.20 9.60 15.42
CA ILE A 50 -0.64 8.25 15.31
C ILE A 50 0.33 8.21 14.14
N LEU A 51 -0.18 8.49 12.93
CA LEU A 51 0.57 8.55 11.68
C LEU A 51 1.12 9.95 11.37
N GLY A 52 0.60 10.98 12.03
CA GLY A 52 1.04 12.37 11.82
C GLY A 52 1.03 13.20 13.10
N GLU A 53 1.24 14.51 12.93
CA GLU A 53 1.10 15.45 14.03
C GLU A 53 -0.33 15.52 14.54
N ARG A 54 -0.48 15.83 15.84
CA ARG A 54 -1.77 16.10 16.46
C ARG A 54 -2.54 17.14 15.66
N ILE A 55 -3.80 16.85 15.39
CA ILE A 55 -4.68 17.75 14.65
C ILE A 55 -5.27 18.79 15.61
N SER A 56 -5.08 20.07 15.27
CA SER A 56 -5.64 21.15 16.07
C SER A 56 -7.16 21.24 15.88
N ALA A 57 -7.89 21.36 16.99
CA ALA A 57 -9.33 21.65 16.95
C ALA A 57 -9.62 22.98 16.23
N ARG A 58 -8.72 23.96 16.34
CA ARG A 58 -8.85 25.24 15.62
C ARG A 58 -8.74 25.04 14.10
N LYS A 59 -7.81 24.21 13.64
CA LYS A 59 -7.69 23.85 12.21
C LYS A 59 -8.95 23.15 11.71
N LEU A 60 -9.47 22.17 12.47
CA LEU A 60 -10.74 21.50 12.14
C LEU A 60 -11.89 22.51 12.00
N ILE A 61 -12.02 23.46 12.93
CA ILE A 61 -13.07 24.48 12.84
C ILE A 61 -12.88 25.39 11.63
N ALA A 62 -11.65 25.88 11.40
CA ALA A 62 -11.34 26.84 10.35
C ALA A 62 -11.66 26.33 8.94
N VAL A 63 -11.36 25.05 8.64
CA VAL A 63 -11.57 24.50 7.29
C VAL A 63 -13.04 24.46 6.88
N LEU A 64 -14.00 24.44 7.81
CA LEU A 64 -15.43 24.47 7.48
C LEU A 64 -15.86 25.78 6.80
N THR A 65 -15.17 26.88 7.05
CA THR A 65 -15.49 28.20 6.49
C THR A 65 -14.44 28.70 5.51
N GLU A 66 -13.20 28.22 5.63
CA GLU A 66 -12.07 28.69 4.82
C GLU A 66 -11.79 27.80 3.61
N HIS A 67 -12.16 26.51 3.66
CA HIS A 67 -11.83 25.59 2.58
C HIS A 67 -12.75 25.83 1.36
N PRO A 68 -12.21 26.03 0.14
CA PRO A 68 -13.00 26.38 -1.04
C PRO A 68 -14.05 25.35 -1.42
N VAL A 69 -13.80 24.07 -1.16
CA VAL A 69 -14.75 22.98 -1.46
C VAL A 69 -15.85 22.87 -0.40
N LEU A 70 -15.56 23.25 0.86
CA LEU A 70 -16.49 23.05 1.97
C LEU A 70 -17.38 24.24 2.24
N SER A 71 -17.14 25.37 1.57
CA SER A 71 -17.78 26.63 1.91
C SER A 71 -18.14 27.42 0.68
N GLU A 72 -19.19 28.22 0.79
CA GLU A 72 -19.60 29.18 -0.22
C GLU A 72 -19.77 30.57 0.40
N PRO A 73 -19.58 31.66 -0.39
CA PRO A 73 -19.89 33.01 0.08
C PRO A 73 -21.36 33.15 0.43
N VAL A 74 -21.67 33.70 1.61
CA VAL A 74 -23.04 34.09 1.95
C VAL A 74 -23.38 35.35 1.14
N GLN A 75 -24.42 35.24 0.33
CA GLN A 75 -24.94 36.34 -0.48
C GLN A 75 -26.08 37.02 0.28
N ASP A 76 -26.05 38.35 0.34
CA ASP A 76 -27.17 39.14 0.80
C ASP A 76 -28.03 39.50 -0.40
N ASP A 77 -29.32 39.16 -0.33
CA ASP A 77 -30.30 39.56 -1.33
C ASP A 77 -30.72 41.00 -1.01
N ASP A 78 -30.11 41.97 -1.70
CA ASP A 78 -30.60 43.34 -1.58
C ASP A 78 -31.93 43.49 -2.34
N ASP A 79 -32.79 44.41 -1.87
CA ASP A 79 -34.09 44.69 -2.49
C ASP A 79 -33.98 45.17 -3.97
N THR A 80 -32.76 45.33 -4.51
CA THR A 80 -32.50 45.71 -5.90
C THR A 80 -32.16 44.53 -6.80
N GLY A 81 -32.08 43.31 -6.26
CA GLY A 81 -31.70 42.09 -6.99
C GLY A 81 -30.21 42.03 -7.33
N ALA A 82 -29.37 42.84 -6.67
CA ALA A 82 -27.93 42.81 -6.83
C ALA A 82 -27.31 41.95 -5.71
N PHE A 83 -26.68 40.84 -6.11
CA PHE A 83 -25.97 39.98 -5.17
C PHE A 83 -24.73 40.71 -4.63
N SER A 84 -24.75 41.05 -3.34
CA SER A 84 -23.56 41.56 -2.64
C SER A 84 -23.04 40.50 -1.67
N SER A 85 -21.73 40.27 -1.67
CA SER A 85 -21.11 39.33 -0.74
C SER A 85 -21.03 39.98 0.64
N THR A 86 -21.55 39.29 1.67
CA THR A 86 -21.46 39.72 3.07
C THR A 86 -20.04 39.61 3.65
N GLY A 87 -19.13 38.94 2.95
CA GLY A 87 -17.81 38.55 3.46
C GLY A 87 -17.84 37.33 4.39
N GLU A 88 -19.02 36.86 4.78
CA GLU A 88 -19.19 35.61 5.52
C GLU A 88 -19.23 34.41 4.55
N ARG A 89 -18.86 33.24 5.07
CA ARG A 89 -18.90 31.97 4.32
C ARG A 89 -19.71 30.95 5.09
N ALA A 90 -20.64 30.30 4.41
CA ALA A 90 -21.44 29.21 4.97
C ALA A 90 -20.79 27.87 4.60
N THR A 91 -20.82 26.93 5.54
CA THR A 91 -20.40 25.55 5.28
C THR A 91 -21.46 24.83 4.45
N LEU A 92 -21.03 24.16 3.38
CA LEU A 92 -21.84 23.28 2.54
C LEU A 92 -21.89 21.84 3.06
N LEU A 93 -21.05 21.54 4.06
CA LEU A 93 -20.78 20.19 4.50
C LEU A 93 -21.71 19.73 5.62
N GLY A 94 -22.44 18.63 5.42
CA GLY A 94 -23.24 17.97 6.45
C GLY A 94 -22.92 16.51 6.68
N ARG A 95 -23.70 15.84 7.54
CA ARG A 95 -23.46 14.42 7.90
C ARG A 95 -23.39 13.51 6.67
N SER A 96 -24.28 13.74 5.70
CA SER A 96 -24.33 12.98 4.44
C SER A 96 -23.23 13.36 3.44
N GLY A 97 -22.51 14.46 3.65
CA GLY A 97 -21.45 14.95 2.77
C GLY A 97 -21.69 16.38 2.27
N LEU A 98 -21.20 16.71 1.07
CA LEU A 98 -21.37 18.03 0.45
C LEU A 98 -22.84 18.34 0.14
N TRP A 99 -23.13 19.62 -0.04
CA TRP A 99 -24.45 20.15 -0.45
C TRP A 99 -25.59 19.75 0.49
N ALA A 100 -25.30 19.61 1.78
CA ALA A 100 -26.32 19.25 2.75
C ALA A 100 -27.27 20.44 2.99
N ASP A 101 -28.58 20.22 2.80
CA ASP A 101 -29.66 21.19 3.00
C ASP A 101 -29.95 21.48 4.50
N GLU A 102 -28.94 21.35 5.37
CA GLU A 102 -29.09 21.56 6.81
C GLU A 102 -28.48 22.90 7.23
N THR A 103 -29.24 23.70 8.00
CA THR A 103 -28.83 25.04 8.48
C THR A 103 -27.62 25.01 9.45
N TYR A 104 -27.31 23.84 10.02
CA TYR A 104 -26.16 23.60 10.91
C TYR A 104 -25.61 22.19 10.64
N PRO A 105 -24.97 21.99 9.49
CA PRO A 105 -24.95 20.68 8.83
C PRO A 105 -24.05 19.63 9.52
N ILE A 106 -23.12 20.06 10.39
CA ILE A 106 -22.35 19.17 11.26
C ILE A 106 -22.59 19.49 12.74
N ARG A 107 -23.27 18.57 13.44
CA ARG A 107 -23.42 18.61 14.91
C ARG A 107 -22.51 17.59 15.59
N MET A 108 -21.39 18.05 16.14
CA MET A 108 -20.54 17.27 17.04
C MET A 108 -21.15 17.30 18.46
N SER A 109 -22.15 16.46 18.70
CA SER A 109 -22.90 16.44 19.97
C SER A 109 -22.42 15.39 20.99
N SER A 110 -21.59 14.44 20.56
CA SER A 110 -21.05 13.38 21.41
C SER A 110 -19.55 13.58 21.71
N GLU A 111 -19.05 12.90 22.74
CA GLU A 111 -17.60 12.82 23.01
C GLU A 111 -16.87 12.08 21.89
N ASP A 112 -17.51 11.03 21.39
CA ASP A 112 -16.98 10.12 20.39
C ASP A 112 -16.73 10.82 19.04
N SER A 113 -17.57 11.80 18.69
CA SER A 113 -17.49 12.56 17.44
C SER A 113 -16.14 13.23 17.16
N PHE A 114 -15.47 13.79 18.18
CA PHE A 114 -14.15 14.42 17.97
C PHE A 114 -13.07 13.37 17.74
N ILE A 115 -13.09 12.28 18.50
CA ILE A 115 -12.10 11.19 18.38
C ILE A 115 -12.27 10.49 17.05
N GLU A 116 -13.51 10.23 16.64
CA GLU A 116 -13.83 9.71 15.31
C GLU A 116 -13.25 10.59 14.20
N LEU A 117 -13.49 11.89 14.23
CA LEU A 117 -12.95 12.82 13.23
C LEU A 117 -11.41 12.79 13.16
N VAL A 118 -10.73 12.81 14.32
CA VAL A 118 -9.27 12.72 14.36
C VAL A 118 -8.79 11.37 13.83
N LEU A 119 -9.43 10.26 14.21
CA LEU A 119 -9.07 8.94 13.72
C LEU A 119 -9.30 8.79 12.22
N VAL A 120 -10.34 9.40 11.65
CA VAL A 120 -10.55 9.39 10.20
C VAL A 120 -9.43 10.17 9.50
N CYS A 121 -8.92 11.24 10.09
CA CYS A 121 -7.71 11.89 9.56
C CYS A 121 -6.50 10.96 9.60
N GLU A 122 -6.33 10.16 10.65
CA GLU A 122 -5.27 9.15 10.71
C GLU A 122 -5.47 8.05 9.66
N VAL A 123 -6.70 7.61 9.38
CA VAL A 123 -6.97 6.68 8.27
C VAL A 123 -6.58 7.31 6.93
N LEU A 124 -6.88 8.58 6.69
CA LEU A 124 -6.51 9.24 5.43
C LEU A 124 -4.98 9.43 5.30
N ARG A 125 -4.27 9.63 6.41
CA ARG A 125 -2.80 9.74 6.45
C ARG A 125 -2.05 8.44 6.16
N MET A 126 -2.73 7.29 6.14
CA MET A 126 -2.06 6.03 5.81
C MET A 126 -1.69 5.91 4.33
N PHE A 127 -2.35 6.69 3.48
CA PHE A 127 -2.19 6.68 2.04
C PHE A 127 -1.15 7.70 1.57
N SER A 128 -0.50 7.40 0.45
CA SER A 128 0.29 8.37 -0.31
C SER A 128 -0.62 9.36 -1.02
N THR A 129 -0.19 10.62 -1.10
CA THR A 129 -0.96 11.70 -1.72
C THR A 129 -0.55 11.92 -3.17
N ILE A 130 -1.51 12.31 -4.00
CA ILE A 130 -1.29 12.77 -5.37
C ILE A 130 -1.92 14.16 -5.54
N ASP A 131 -1.40 14.97 -6.45
CA ASP A 131 -1.83 16.37 -6.61
C ASP A 131 -3.26 16.49 -7.16
N GLU A 132 -3.66 15.56 -8.02
CA GLU A 132 -4.97 15.58 -8.68
C GLU A 132 -5.93 14.58 -8.05
N PRO A 133 -7.07 15.03 -7.49
CA PRO A 133 -8.10 14.13 -6.97
C PRO A 133 -8.68 13.22 -8.04
N THR A 134 -8.93 11.96 -7.70
CA THR A 134 -9.46 10.95 -8.63
C THR A 134 -10.80 10.41 -8.18
N SER A 135 -11.60 9.90 -9.12
CA SER A 135 -12.88 9.25 -8.83
C SER A 135 -12.74 7.91 -8.09
N ASP A 136 -11.55 7.32 -8.08
CA ASP A 136 -11.27 6.05 -7.40
C ASP A 136 -11.04 6.24 -5.89
N ALA A 137 -10.59 7.44 -5.49
CA ALA A 137 -10.33 7.82 -4.11
C ALA A 137 -11.36 8.82 -3.59
N TYR A 138 -12.59 8.39 -3.38
CA TYR A 138 -13.70 9.26 -2.95
C TYR A 138 -14.19 8.99 -1.52
N SER A 139 -14.78 10.02 -0.92
CA SER A 139 -15.14 10.08 0.51
C SER A 139 -15.98 8.90 1.00
N TYR A 140 -16.95 8.43 0.20
CA TYR A 140 -17.83 7.33 0.58
C TYR A 140 -17.10 5.99 0.65
N ASN A 141 -16.11 5.74 -0.22
CA ASN A 141 -15.32 4.51 -0.10
C ASN A 141 -14.41 4.55 1.14
N LEU A 142 -13.82 5.72 1.41
CA LEU A 142 -12.87 5.90 2.49
C LEU A 142 -13.54 5.92 3.87
N LYS A 143 -14.75 6.46 4.00
CA LYS A 143 -15.51 6.35 5.26
C LYS A 143 -15.76 4.88 5.62
N HIS A 144 -16.09 4.03 4.65
CA HIS A 144 -16.30 2.60 4.88
C HIS A 144 -15.00 1.85 5.22
N THR A 145 -13.86 2.35 4.74
CA THR A 145 -12.54 1.84 5.13
C THR A 145 -12.26 2.19 6.60
N ALA A 146 -12.59 3.41 7.03
CA ALA A 146 -12.47 3.83 8.42
C ALA A 146 -13.40 3.03 9.36
N GLU A 147 -14.68 2.86 8.99
CA GLU A 147 -15.65 2.07 9.74
C GLU A 147 -15.16 0.65 10.06
N GLU A 148 -14.56 0.00 9.07
CA GLU A 148 -14.03 -1.36 9.24
C GLU A 148 -12.81 -1.37 10.17
N LEU A 149 -11.81 -0.51 9.91
CA LEU A 149 -10.61 -0.46 10.73
C LEU A 149 -10.96 -0.18 12.19
N PHE A 150 -11.90 0.74 12.46
CA PHE A 150 -12.31 1.04 13.82
C PHE A 150 -13.13 -0.10 14.44
N SER A 151 -14.05 -0.70 13.69
CA SER A 151 -14.84 -1.82 14.19
C SER A 151 -13.98 -3.03 14.53
N GLU A 152 -12.99 -3.35 13.70
CA GLU A 152 -12.11 -4.50 13.87
C GLU A 152 -11.10 -4.27 14.99
N TRP A 153 -10.36 -3.16 14.92
CA TRP A 153 -9.18 -2.95 15.76
C TRP A 153 -9.47 -2.18 17.05
N LEU A 154 -10.52 -1.35 17.09
CA LEU A 154 -10.98 -0.65 18.30
C LEU A 154 -12.23 -1.25 18.92
N GLY A 155 -13.07 -1.96 18.14
CA GLY A 155 -14.41 -2.37 18.60
C GLY A 155 -15.37 -1.20 18.82
N LYS A 156 -15.12 -0.07 18.15
CA LYS A 156 -15.90 1.19 18.24
C LYS A 156 -16.05 1.82 16.86
N PHE A 157 -16.90 2.84 16.75
CA PHE A 157 -17.10 3.63 15.53
C PHE A 157 -17.45 2.78 14.30
N SER A 158 -18.41 1.86 14.46
CA SER A 158 -18.88 0.98 13.37
C SER A 158 -19.62 1.71 12.25
N HIS A 159 -19.83 3.02 12.39
CA HIS A 159 -20.41 3.88 11.39
C HIS A 159 -19.72 5.23 11.39
N VAL A 160 -19.34 5.72 10.22
CA VAL A 160 -18.72 7.02 10.00
C VAL A 160 -19.57 7.80 9.00
N ASP A 161 -19.95 9.02 9.40
CA ASP A 161 -20.65 9.96 8.55
C ASP A 161 -19.76 10.38 7.36
N ASN A 162 -20.32 10.48 6.15
CA ASN A 162 -19.55 10.86 4.96
C ASN A 162 -18.94 12.26 5.11
N GLY A 163 -19.69 13.17 5.75
CA GLY A 163 -19.19 14.50 6.08
C GLY A 163 -17.94 14.50 6.95
N ILE A 164 -17.77 13.52 7.84
CA ILE A 164 -16.57 13.41 8.68
C ILE A 164 -15.34 13.07 7.82
N ALA A 165 -15.48 12.18 6.83
CA ALA A 165 -14.38 11.87 5.91
C ALA A 165 -13.95 13.09 5.08
N ILE A 166 -14.91 13.87 4.59
CA ILE A 166 -14.66 15.08 3.81
C ILE A 166 -14.04 16.18 4.70
N TRP A 167 -14.54 16.33 5.93
CA TRP A 167 -13.98 17.27 6.90
C TRP A 167 -12.54 16.90 7.27
N ALA A 168 -12.30 15.62 7.55
CA ALA A 168 -10.99 15.09 7.86
C ALA A 168 -9.99 15.39 6.74
N ALA A 169 -10.36 15.11 5.49
CA ALA A 169 -9.52 15.35 4.32
C ALA A 169 -9.10 16.82 4.20
N ALA A 170 -10.05 17.75 4.32
CA ALA A 170 -9.76 19.18 4.29
C ALA A 170 -8.87 19.63 5.46
N ALA A 171 -9.06 19.05 6.65
CA ALA A 171 -8.31 19.40 7.84
C ALA A 171 -6.83 18.98 7.79
N ILE A 172 -6.50 17.94 7.03
CA ILE A 172 -5.13 17.50 6.76
C ILE A 172 -4.60 18.03 5.42
N ASP A 173 -5.27 19.02 4.82
CA ASP A 173 -4.88 19.68 3.58
C ASP A 173 -4.72 18.71 2.38
N LEU A 174 -5.54 17.66 2.31
CA LEU A 174 -5.57 16.80 1.13
C LEU A 174 -6.13 17.57 -0.08
N PRO A 175 -5.57 17.37 -1.29
CA PRO A 175 -6.21 17.83 -2.52
C PRO A 175 -7.61 17.24 -2.63
N MET A 176 -8.60 18.07 -2.93
CA MET A 176 -10.01 17.67 -2.97
C MET A 176 -10.77 18.37 -4.10
N SER A 177 -11.73 17.66 -4.67
CA SER A 177 -12.70 18.21 -5.63
C SER A 177 -14.09 17.61 -5.42
N ASP A 178 -15.12 18.27 -5.95
CA ASP A 178 -16.45 17.66 -6.07
C ASP A 178 -16.35 16.40 -6.96
N SER A 179 -16.98 15.32 -6.53
CA SER A 179 -17.01 14.06 -7.29
C SER A 179 -17.75 14.15 -8.63
N SER A 180 -18.75 15.03 -8.72
CA SER A 180 -19.51 15.27 -9.95
C SER A 180 -19.75 16.77 -10.14
N PRO A 181 -18.77 17.53 -10.65
CA PRO A 181 -18.92 18.98 -10.80
C PRO A 181 -20.19 19.36 -11.59
N GLY A 182 -21.10 20.08 -10.95
CA GLY A 182 -22.38 20.53 -11.54
C GLY A 182 -23.58 19.63 -11.28
N GLU A 183 -23.37 18.41 -10.78
CA GLU A 183 -24.41 17.54 -10.24
C GLU A 183 -24.20 17.53 -8.73
N MET A 184 -25.10 18.11 -7.93
CA MET A 184 -24.94 18.27 -6.46
C MET A 184 -24.72 16.93 -5.73
N SER A 185 -23.50 16.39 -5.81
CA SER A 185 -23.13 15.07 -5.32
C SER A 185 -22.67 15.20 -3.87
N PRO A 186 -23.15 14.34 -2.96
CA PRO A 186 -22.72 14.41 -1.57
C PRO A 186 -21.24 14.02 -1.38
N ASN A 187 -20.56 13.50 -2.41
CA ASN A 187 -19.22 12.95 -2.28
C ASN A 187 -18.15 13.92 -2.79
N ALA A 188 -16.96 13.82 -2.20
CA ALA A 188 -15.76 14.49 -2.69
C ALA A 188 -14.72 13.46 -3.12
N ASN A 189 -13.98 13.78 -4.18
CA ASN A 189 -12.79 13.05 -4.61
C ASN A 189 -11.58 13.60 -3.85
N PHE A 190 -10.64 12.72 -3.47
CA PHE A 190 -9.43 13.06 -2.75
C PHE A 190 -8.19 12.74 -3.59
N GLY A 191 -7.13 13.52 -3.42
CA GLY A 191 -5.81 13.30 -4.01
C GLY A 191 -5.04 12.22 -3.26
N LEU A 192 -5.50 10.97 -3.34
CA LEU A 192 -4.83 9.79 -2.77
C LEU A 192 -4.48 8.80 -3.88
N ASP A 193 -3.41 8.03 -3.68
CA ASP A 193 -3.00 6.95 -4.57
C ASP A 193 -4.15 5.93 -4.78
N PRO A 194 -4.70 5.81 -6.01
CA PRO A 194 -5.84 4.94 -6.29
C PRO A 194 -5.57 3.46 -6.01
N GLN A 195 -4.34 2.98 -6.25
CA GLN A 195 -3.98 1.59 -6.07
C GLN A 195 -3.96 1.23 -4.58
N GLN A 196 -3.50 2.16 -3.73
CA GLN A 196 -3.53 2.00 -2.28
C GLN A 196 -4.96 2.02 -1.73
N VAL A 197 -5.82 2.90 -2.26
CA VAL A 197 -7.25 2.93 -1.91
C VAL A 197 -7.96 1.64 -2.33
N GLU A 198 -7.67 1.12 -3.53
CA GLU A 198 -8.22 -0.15 -3.99
C GLU A 198 -7.77 -1.32 -3.12
N TYR A 199 -6.49 -1.37 -2.76
CA TYR A 199 -5.95 -2.35 -1.83
C TYR A 199 -6.75 -2.35 -0.52
N ALA A 200 -6.93 -1.18 0.11
CA ALA A 200 -7.67 -1.08 1.37
C ALA A 200 -9.15 -1.51 1.20
N ARG A 201 -9.76 -1.17 0.07
CA ARG A 201 -11.12 -1.58 -0.30
C ARG A 201 -11.25 -3.09 -0.49
N ARG A 202 -10.24 -3.75 -1.06
CA ARG A 202 -10.24 -5.21 -1.25
C ARG A 202 -9.96 -5.94 0.05
N MET A 203 -9.07 -5.44 0.92
CA MET A 203 -8.90 -5.98 2.27
C MET A 203 -10.23 -6.04 3.01
N ARG A 204 -11.06 -5.00 2.87
CA ARG A 204 -12.44 -4.96 3.39
C ARG A 204 -13.35 -6.06 2.88
N ARG A 205 -13.30 -6.33 1.57
CA ARG A 205 -14.15 -7.34 0.93
C ARG A 205 -13.71 -8.76 1.27
N ASN A 206 -12.42 -8.98 1.47
CA ASN A 206 -11.85 -10.30 1.79
C ASN A 206 -12.28 -10.78 3.16
N GLN A 207 -12.35 -9.89 4.15
CA GLN A 207 -12.85 -10.23 5.49
C GLN A 207 -14.33 -10.68 5.50
N ARG A 208 -15.10 -10.34 4.45
CA ARG A 208 -16.51 -10.75 4.29
C ARG A 208 -16.70 -12.04 3.49
N GLY A 209 -15.63 -12.81 3.24
CA GLY A 209 -15.71 -14.11 2.58
C GLY A 209 -15.78 -14.07 1.05
N SER A 210 -15.32 -12.97 0.42
CA SER A 210 -15.13 -12.91 -1.03
C SER A 210 -13.95 -13.79 -1.46
N SER A 211 -14.10 -14.51 -2.58
CA SER A 211 -13.06 -15.36 -3.18
C SER A 211 -11.86 -14.59 -3.77
N SER A 212 -11.85 -13.25 -3.68
CA SER A 212 -10.82 -12.38 -4.26
C SER A 212 -9.73 -11.99 -3.26
N SER A 213 -9.19 -12.98 -2.53
CA SER A 213 -8.15 -12.76 -1.52
C SER A 213 -6.95 -12.03 -2.14
N ILE A 214 -6.57 -10.88 -1.58
CA ILE A 214 -5.31 -10.21 -1.87
C ILE A 214 -4.19 -11.21 -1.56
N ARG A 215 -3.26 -11.40 -2.51
CA ARG A 215 -2.09 -12.28 -2.34
C ARG A 215 -0.77 -11.52 -2.29
N ALA A 216 -0.79 -10.23 -2.61
CA ALA A 216 0.39 -9.38 -2.62
C ALA A 216 0.09 -8.01 -1.99
N HIS A 217 1.11 -7.38 -1.44
CA HIS A 217 0.96 -6.19 -0.60
C HIS A 217 1.80 -5.02 -1.10
N HIS A 218 2.26 -5.04 -2.34
CA HIS A 218 3.04 -3.95 -2.95
C HIS A 218 2.25 -2.64 -3.06
N HIS A 219 0.92 -2.67 -3.22
CA HIS A 219 0.07 -1.46 -3.13
C HIS A 219 -0.51 -1.23 -1.72
N ARG A 220 -0.01 -1.88 -0.67
CA ARG A 220 -0.48 -1.59 0.69
C ARG A 220 -0.15 -0.13 1.05
N PRO A 221 -1.10 0.64 1.61
CA PRO A 221 -0.81 1.98 2.10
C PRO A 221 0.30 1.94 3.16
N PRO A 222 1.33 2.81 3.09
CA PRO A 222 2.48 2.75 4.00
C PRO A 222 2.13 2.76 5.50
N GLY A 223 1.11 3.53 5.89
CA GLY A 223 0.68 3.63 7.30
C GLY A 223 -0.26 2.52 7.76
N TYR A 224 -0.66 1.60 6.87
CA TYR A 224 -1.77 0.68 7.11
C TYR A 224 -1.54 -0.26 8.29
N LEU A 225 -0.43 -1.01 8.29
CA LEU A 225 -0.10 -1.97 9.36
C LEU A 225 0.22 -1.27 10.68
N TYR A 226 0.87 -0.10 10.61
CA TYR A 226 1.17 0.67 11.80
C TYR A 226 -0.10 1.14 12.49
N LEU A 227 -1.06 1.69 11.72
CA LEU A 227 -2.34 2.14 12.27
C LEU A 227 -3.10 0.97 12.91
N GLN A 228 -3.19 -0.19 12.24
CA GLN A 228 -3.83 -1.38 12.81
C GLN A 228 -3.21 -1.76 14.16
N SER A 229 -1.88 -1.86 14.20
CA SER A 229 -1.13 -2.21 15.41
C SER A 229 -1.32 -1.18 16.53
N ALA A 230 -1.31 0.12 16.20
CA ALA A 230 -1.51 1.21 17.14
C ALA A 230 -2.93 1.21 17.74
N LEU A 231 -3.95 0.95 16.92
CA LEU A 231 -5.34 0.84 17.38
C LEU A 231 -5.54 -0.39 18.27
N GLU A 232 -4.97 -1.53 17.91
CA GLU A 232 -5.02 -2.74 18.74
C GLU A 232 -4.30 -2.57 20.08
N GLN A 233 -3.11 -1.96 20.05
CA GLN A 233 -2.34 -1.64 21.24
C GLN A 233 -3.16 -0.74 22.17
N PHE A 234 -3.76 0.34 21.65
CA PHE A 234 -4.63 1.20 22.43
C PHE A 234 -5.84 0.44 22.99
N ARG A 235 -6.51 -0.39 22.20
CA ARG A 235 -7.64 -1.21 22.67
C ARG A 235 -7.27 -2.07 23.87
N THR A 236 -6.04 -2.61 23.85
CA THR A 236 -5.55 -3.56 24.86
C THR A 236 -4.99 -2.88 26.10
N THR A 237 -4.32 -1.74 25.94
CA THR A 237 -3.54 -1.07 27.01
C THR A 237 -4.15 0.23 27.50
N ALA A 238 -5.01 0.87 26.69
CA ALA A 238 -5.47 2.25 26.84
C ALA A 238 -4.36 3.32 26.88
N GLU A 239 -3.12 2.95 26.51
CA GLU A 239 -1.97 3.86 26.47
C GLU A 239 -1.92 4.64 25.15
N THR A 240 -1.30 5.82 25.17
CA THR A 240 -1.04 6.60 23.95
C THR A 240 -0.14 5.82 23.00
N PRO A 241 -0.59 5.50 21.78
CA PRO A 241 0.27 4.86 20.78
C PRO A 241 1.51 5.69 20.52
N ALA A 242 2.62 5.03 20.21
CA ALA A 242 3.79 5.72 19.69
C ALA A 242 3.42 6.43 18.38
N ARG A 243 4.16 7.50 18.07
CA ARG A 243 4.04 8.15 16.76
C ARG A 243 4.82 7.35 15.73
N TRP A 244 4.21 7.17 14.57
CA TRP A 244 4.86 6.54 13.42
C TRP A 244 6.05 7.38 12.94
N ASN A 245 7.11 6.69 12.52
CA ASN A 245 8.32 7.32 11.98
C ASN A 245 8.21 7.65 10.47
N GLY A 246 7.07 7.35 9.84
CA GLY A 246 6.83 7.57 8.41
C GLY A 246 7.43 6.51 7.49
N VAL A 247 7.88 5.37 8.03
CA VAL A 247 8.47 4.26 7.26
C VAL A 247 7.59 3.01 7.38
N ASP A 248 7.17 2.44 6.26
CA ASP A 248 6.62 1.08 6.23
C ASP A 248 7.79 0.07 6.25
N GLU A 249 8.03 -0.53 7.41
CA GLU A 249 9.10 -1.52 7.60
C GLU A 249 8.88 -2.80 6.79
N GLN A 250 7.68 -3.02 6.25
CA GLN A 250 7.31 -4.22 5.50
C GLN A 250 6.92 -3.91 4.04
N ALA A 251 7.36 -2.76 3.50
CA ALA A 251 7.03 -2.39 2.12
C ALA A 251 7.54 -3.45 1.12
N GLU A 252 6.61 -4.00 0.33
CA GLU A 252 6.98 -4.86 -0.81
C GLU A 252 7.43 -3.98 -2.00
N PRO A 253 8.39 -4.45 -2.81
CA PRO A 253 8.83 -3.70 -3.97
C PRO A 253 7.69 -3.47 -4.97
N LEU A 254 7.60 -2.24 -5.48
CA LEU A 254 6.64 -1.87 -6.53
C LEU A 254 7.10 -2.25 -7.94
N THR A 255 8.40 -2.55 -8.11
CA THR A 255 8.98 -2.81 -9.43
C THR A 255 10.28 -3.63 -9.35
N SER A 256 10.68 -4.19 -10.48
CA SER A 256 11.97 -4.81 -10.75
C SER A 256 12.35 -4.58 -12.23
N PRO A 257 13.63 -4.70 -12.64
CA PRO A 257 14.00 -4.58 -14.05
C PRO A 257 13.23 -5.56 -14.97
N PHE A 258 13.02 -6.79 -14.50
CA PHE A 258 12.27 -7.79 -15.26
C PHE A 258 10.78 -7.44 -15.33
N HIS A 259 10.20 -6.93 -14.25
CA HIS A 259 8.81 -6.46 -14.22
C HIS A 259 8.57 -5.37 -15.26
N GLU A 260 9.40 -4.32 -15.27
CA GLU A 260 9.28 -3.22 -16.23
C GLU A 260 9.38 -3.71 -17.67
N TRP A 261 10.33 -4.60 -17.94
CA TRP A 261 10.48 -5.17 -19.28
C TRP A 261 9.29 -6.03 -19.71
N LEU A 262 8.73 -6.83 -18.80
CA LEU A 262 7.56 -7.66 -19.10
C LEU A 262 6.34 -6.80 -19.35
N VAL A 263 6.10 -5.78 -18.51
CA VAL A 263 4.99 -4.82 -18.68
C VAL A 263 5.13 -4.04 -19.98
N ALA A 264 6.35 -3.74 -20.42
CA ALA A 264 6.61 -3.09 -21.70
C ALA A 264 6.27 -3.97 -22.93
N GLN A 265 6.00 -5.28 -22.75
CA GLN A 265 5.53 -6.15 -23.82
C GLN A 265 4.01 -6.04 -24.07
N VAL A 266 3.27 -5.31 -23.24
CA VAL A 266 1.84 -5.06 -23.46
C VAL A 266 1.65 -4.21 -24.71
N ASP A 267 0.67 -4.59 -25.54
CA ASP A 267 0.35 -3.83 -26.76
C ASP A 267 0.06 -2.35 -26.41
N PRO A 268 0.70 -1.38 -27.08
CA PRO A 268 0.45 0.04 -26.84
C PRO A 268 -1.01 0.48 -27.04
N SER A 269 -1.79 -0.24 -27.85
CA SER A 269 -3.23 -0.03 -28.03
C SER A 269 -4.07 -0.54 -26.86
N GLY A 270 -3.47 -1.31 -25.94
CA GLY A 270 -4.15 -1.95 -24.83
C GLY A 270 -4.89 -3.24 -25.20
N GLU A 271 -4.70 -3.74 -26.42
CA GLU A 271 -5.24 -5.05 -26.81
C GLU A 271 -4.55 -6.19 -26.06
N ARG A 272 -5.34 -7.18 -25.66
CA ARG A 272 -4.90 -8.31 -24.84
C ARG A 272 -4.06 -9.34 -25.62
N GLY A 273 -3.95 -9.26 -26.94
CA GLY A 273 -3.27 -10.26 -27.77
C GLY A 273 -3.92 -11.66 -27.73
N ASP A 274 -3.33 -12.61 -28.47
CA ASP A 274 -3.84 -13.98 -28.59
C ASP A 274 -3.61 -14.79 -27.31
N PHE A 275 -4.53 -15.70 -26.98
CA PHE A 275 -4.44 -16.53 -25.78
C PHE A 275 -3.12 -17.31 -25.71
N GLY A 276 -2.40 -17.18 -24.59
CA GLY A 276 -1.11 -17.86 -24.39
C GLY A 276 0.06 -17.22 -25.16
N SER A 277 -0.14 -16.08 -25.83
CA SER A 277 0.97 -15.28 -26.37
C SER A 277 1.70 -14.52 -25.26
N ARG A 278 2.89 -14.00 -25.56
CA ARG A 278 3.68 -13.17 -24.63
C ARG A 278 2.96 -11.86 -24.32
N GLU A 279 2.32 -11.26 -25.31
CA GLU A 279 1.55 -10.02 -25.16
C GLU A 279 0.36 -10.24 -24.22
N ASN A 280 -0.33 -11.37 -24.36
CA ASN A 280 -1.44 -11.78 -23.51
C ASN A 280 -1.01 -12.11 -22.08
N LEU A 281 0.09 -12.82 -21.94
CA LEU A 281 0.74 -13.05 -20.66
C LEU A 281 1.10 -11.73 -19.97
N ALA A 282 1.74 -10.80 -20.67
CA ALA A 282 2.16 -9.51 -20.12
C ALA A 282 0.95 -8.67 -19.68
N TYR A 283 -0.13 -8.67 -20.47
CA TYR A 283 -1.38 -7.98 -20.14
C TYR A 283 -1.99 -8.53 -18.85
N ASP A 284 -2.16 -9.85 -18.77
CA ASP A 284 -2.78 -10.52 -17.62
C ASP A 284 -1.91 -10.39 -16.37
N TYR A 285 -0.60 -10.54 -16.52
CA TYR A 285 0.37 -10.31 -15.45
C TYR A 285 0.27 -8.88 -14.91
N ARG A 286 0.26 -7.87 -15.78
CA ARG A 286 0.13 -6.46 -15.38
C ARG A 286 -1.17 -6.22 -14.62
N ALA A 287 -2.30 -6.74 -15.13
CA ALA A 287 -3.59 -6.63 -14.47
C ALA A 287 -3.56 -7.29 -13.08
N GLY A 288 -3.00 -8.49 -12.96
CA GLY A 288 -2.87 -9.19 -11.69
C GLY A 288 -2.00 -8.46 -10.66
N VAL A 289 -0.92 -7.80 -11.08
CA VAL A 289 -0.13 -6.90 -10.20
C VAL A 289 -0.98 -5.72 -9.76
N LEU A 290 -1.62 -4.99 -10.69
CA LEU A 290 -2.45 -3.82 -10.37
C LEU A 290 -3.58 -4.16 -9.39
N ASP A 291 -4.18 -5.33 -9.57
CA ASP A 291 -5.28 -5.80 -8.76
C ASP A 291 -4.81 -6.37 -7.41
N ASN A 292 -3.52 -6.66 -7.20
CA ASN A 292 -2.95 -7.35 -6.03
C ASN A 292 -3.31 -8.85 -5.95
N ASP A 293 -3.58 -9.48 -7.10
CA ASP A 293 -3.82 -10.92 -7.21
C ASP A 293 -2.51 -11.72 -7.11
N HIS A 294 -1.38 -11.09 -7.43
CA HIS A 294 -0.03 -11.59 -7.19
C HIS A 294 0.97 -10.44 -7.10
N GLY A 295 2.18 -10.74 -6.63
CA GLY A 295 3.24 -9.74 -6.45
C GLY A 295 4.00 -9.44 -7.72
N VAL A 296 4.90 -8.46 -7.62
CA VAL A 296 5.89 -8.14 -8.66
C VAL A 296 6.88 -9.31 -8.78
N ALA A 297 7.18 -9.71 -10.00
CA ALA A 297 8.19 -10.72 -10.28
C ALA A 297 9.56 -10.06 -10.10
N MET A 298 10.20 -10.28 -8.94
CA MET A 298 11.49 -9.67 -8.61
C MET A 298 12.62 -10.24 -9.47
N HIS A 299 12.49 -11.51 -9.83
CA HIS A 299 13.37 -12.20 -10.74
C HIS A 299 12.58 -12.92 -11.83
N PRO A 300 13.20 -13.19 -12.99
CA PRO A 300 12.53 -13.86 -14.10
C PRO A 300 11.84 -15.18 -13.70
N GLN A 301 12.50 -16.01 -12.88
CA GLN A 301 11.93 -17.27 -12.40
C GLN A 301 10.69 -17.10 -11.51
N ASP A 302 10.51 -15.96 -10.87
CA ASP A 302 9.34 -15.71 -10.02
C ASP A 302 8.05 -15.69 -10.84
N LEU A 303 8.11 -15.28 -12.11
CA LEU A 303 6.95 -15.28 -13.01
C LEU A 303 6.37 -16.69 -13.20
N VAL A 304 7.23 -17.67 -13.44
CA VAL A 304 6.80 -19.07 -13.62
C VAL A 304 6.15 -19.58 -12.34
N ARG A 305 6.78 -19.32 -11.17
CA ARG A 305 6.22 -19.69 -9.87
C ARG A 305 4.85 -19.04 -9.62
N ILE A 306 4.73 -17.74 -9.87
CA ILE A 306 3.46 -16.99 -9.72
C ILE A 306 2.36 -17.65 -10.54
N LEU A 307 2.61 -17.97 -11.81
CA LEU A 307 1.59 -18.59 -12.66
C LEU A 307 1.20 -19.98 -12.21
N VAL A 308 2.14 -20.79 -11.72
CA VAL A 308 1.86 -22.12 -11.16
C VAL A 308 1.01 -22.01 -9.89
N ASP A 309 1.34 -21.08 -8.99
CA ASP A 309 0.61 -20.83 -7.75
C ASP A 309 -0.81 -20.28 -7.99
N LEU A 310 -1.01 -19.60 -9.12
CA LEU A 310 -2.32 -19.15 -9.60
C LEU A 310 -3.09 -20.24 -10.37
N HIS A 311 -2.49 -21.42 -10.57
CA HIS A 311 -3.03 -22.50 -11.40
C HIS A 311 -3.38 -22.03 -12.83
N ALA A 312 -2.50 -21.21 -13.41
CA ALA A 312 -2.65 -20.75 -14.78
C ALA A 312 -2.64 -21.91 -15.78
N ALA A 313 -3.22 -21.69 -16.95
CA ALA A 313 -3.19 -22.67 -18.04
C ALA A 313 -1.74 -22.91 -18.50
N ALA A 314 -1.45 -24.12 -18.97
CA ALA A 314 -0.09 -24.53 -19.36
C ALA A 314 0.53 -23.60 -20.41
N GLU A 315 -0.29 -23.08 -21.32
CA GLU A 315 0.09 -22.14 -22.37
C GLU A 315 0.70 -20.85 -21.78
N PHE A 316 0.16 -20.32 -20.69
CA PHE A 316 0.73 -19.16 -20.01
C PHE A 316 2.04 -19.49 -19.31
N VAL A 317 2.14 -20.67 -18.70
CA VAL A 317 3.37 -21.12 -18.05
C VAL A 317 4.49 -21.28 -19.08
N ASP A 318 4.18 -21.84 -20.25
CA ASP A 318 5.12 -21.96 -21.37
C ASP A 318 5.51 -20.60 -21.94
N ALA A 319 4.56 -19.69 -22.16
CA ALA A 319 4.85 -18.31 -22.56
C ALA A 319 5.74 -17.58 -21.55
N ALA A 320 5.56 -17.83 -20.24
CA ALA A 320 6.41 -17.24 -19.21
C ALA A 320 7.84 -17.78 -19.27
N ARG A 321 8.00 -19.09 -19.48
CA ARG A 321 9.33 -19.68 -19.68
C ARG A 321 10.03 -19.07 -20.90
N GLU A 322 9.30 -18.88 -22.00
CA GLU A 322 9.85 -18.21 -23.19
C GLU A 322 10.23 -16.74 -22.90
N ALA A 323 9.37 -15.99 -22.21
CA ALA A 323 9.64 -14.62 -21.81
C ALA A 323 10.89 -14.50 -20.92
N VAL A 324 11.10 -15.42 -19.98
CA VAL A 324 12.31 -15.48 -19.15
C VAL A 324 13.57 -15.65 -19.99
N LEU A 325 13.52 -16.54 -20.99
CA LEU A 325 14.66 -16.77 -21.90
C LEU A 325 14.90 -15.58 -22.82
N ASP A 326 13.84 -14.91 -23.25
CA ASP A 326 13.93 -13.74 -24.11
C ASP A 326 14.50 -12.53 -23.36
N TRP A 327 14.06 -12.30 -22.12
CA TRP A 327 14.68 -11.34 -21.21
C TRP A 327 16.19 -11.57 -21.09
N ALA A 328 16.59 -12.82 -20.87
CA ALA A 328 18.00 -13.18 -20.72
C ALA A 328 18.85 -12.86 -21.96
N ARG A 329 18.23 -12.86 -23.15
CA ARG A 329 18.90 -12.64 -24.44
C ARG A 329 18.86 -11.20 -24.92
N THR A 330 17.81 -10.47 -24.60
CA THR A 330 17.51 -9.19 -25.24
C THR A 330 17.70 -8.00 -24.31
N SER A 331 17.61 -8.21 -22.99
CA SER A 331 17.70 -7.12 -22.04
C SER A 331 19.14 -6.82 -21.63
N PRO A 332 19.58 -5.55 -21.72
CA PRO A 332 20.87 -5.13 -21.20
C PRO A 332 20.95 -5.19 -19.67
N ASP A 333 19.80 -5.17 -18.98
CA ASP A 333 19.70 -5.21 -17.52
C ASP A 333 19.63 -6.64 -16.96
N SER A 334 19.70 -7.65 -17.84
CA SER A 334 19.72 -9.05 -17.43
C SER A 334 21.01 -9.37 -16.67
N GLN A 335 20.86 -9.96 -15.49
CA GLN A 335 21.96 -10.50 -14.68
C GLN A 335 22.03 -12.03 -14.77
N GLY A 336 21.59 -12.59 -15.89
CA GLY A 336 21.35 -14.02 -16.05
C GLY A 336 20.08 -14.51 -15.36
N ILE A 337 19.74 -15.78 -15.61
CA ILE A 337 18.52 -16.43 -15.13
C ILE A 337 18.84 -17.68 -14.34
N ARG A 338 17.93 -18.05 -13.43
CA ARG A 338 17.83 -19.41 -12.90
C ARG A 338 16.59 -20.04 -13.50
N THR A 339 16.68 -21.27 -14.00
CA THR A 339 15.52 -21.94 -14.58
C THR A 339 14.65 -22.57 -13.50
N GLU A 340 13.48 -23.08 -13.90
CA GLU A 340 12.51 -23.72 -13.01
C GLU A 340 13.07 -24.97 -12.33
N LEU A 341 12.91 -25.10 -11.01
CA LEU A 341 13.24 -26.31 -10.26
C LEU A 341 12.21 -27.40 -10.60
N ILE A 342 12.68 -28.59 -10.97
CA ILE A 342 11.84 -29.76 -11.30
C ILE A 342 11.92 -30.81 -10.19
N ASP A 343 13.09 -31.01 -9.59
CA ASP A 343 13.29 -32.05 -8.56
C ASP A 343 14.31 -31.63 -7.50
N GLU A 344 14.14 -32.16 -6.29
CA GLU A 344 15.02 -31.95 -5.14
C GLU A 344 15.20 -33.26 -4.35
N GLU A 345 16.46 -33.64 -4.13
CA GLU A 345 16.83 -34.77 -3.29
C GLU A 345 17.84 -34.34 -2.22
N ARG A 346 17.65 -34.80 -0.99
CA ARG A 346 18.61 -34.62 0.11
C ARG A 346 18.92 -35.95 0.78
N SER A 347 20.21 -36.24 0.94
CA SER A 347 20.69 -37.45 1.62
C SER A 347 21.71 -37.11 2.69
N SER A 348 21.67 -37.84 3.80
CA SER A 348 22.69 -37.74 4.84
C SER A 348 23.91 -38.59 4.46
N HIS A 349 25.11 -38.07 4.71
CA HIS A 349 26.36 -38.77 4.46
C HIS A 349 27.18 -38.85 5.75
N GLY A 350 27.63 -40.06 6.12
CA GLY A 350 28.33 -40.34 7.38
C GLY A 350 29.76 -39.78 7.50
N GLY A 351 30.14 -38.83 6.65
CA GLY A 351 31.46 -38.21 6.63
C GLY A 351 32.65 -39.13 6.34
N TRP A 352 33.82 -38.54 6.13
CA TRP A 352 35.11 -39.25 6.10
C TRP A 352 36.03 -38.70 7.19
N GLY A 353 35.73 -39.04 8.45
CA GLY A 353 36.58 -38.70 9.61
C GLY A 353 36.50 -37.25 10.13
N ALA A 354 35.93 -36.30 9.39
CA ALA A 354 35.76 -34.89 9.79
C ALA A 354 34.36 -34.52 10.30
N GLY A 355 33.42 -35.48 10.34
CA GLY A 355 32.04 -35.31 10.78
C GLY A 355 31.02 -35.59 9.66
N ASP A 356 29.76 -35.81 10.05
CA ASP A 356 28.65 -36.05 9.14
C ASP A 356 28.36 -34.80 8.28
N GLY A 357 27.80 -35.01 7.09
CA GLY A 357 27.37 -33.96 6.17
C GLY A 357 26.11 -34.33 5.42
N THR A 358 25.69 -33.48 4.50
CA THR A 358 24.57 -33.73 3.58
C THR A 358 25.02 -33.59 2.14
N ILE A 359 24.42 -34.40 1.28
CA ILE A 359 24.48 -34.20 -0.17
C ILE A 359 23.09 -33.74 -0.60
N GLU A 360 23.02 -32.56 -1.20
CA GLU A 360 21.80 -31.99 -1.75
C GLU A 360 21.93 -31.97 -3.28
N ARG A 361 20.89 -32.42 -3.97
CA ARG A 361 20.83 -32.50 -5.43
C ARG A 361 19.55 -31.81 -5.90
N PHE A 362 19.70 -30.82 -6.76
CA PHE A 362 18.59 -30.05 -7.32
C PHE A 362 18.65 -30.15 -8.84
N GLU A 363 17.53 -30.54 -9.46
CA GLU A 363 17.41 -30.62 -10.91
C GLU A 363 16.51 -29.51 -11.43
N TYR A 364 17.04 -28.72 -12.35
CA TYR A 364 16.33 -27.60 -12.96
C TYR A 364 16.07 -27.87 -14.44
N ARG A 365 14.99 -27.29 -14.96
CA ARG A 365 14.65 -27.38 -16.38
C ARG A 365 15.74 -26.73 -17.23
N CYS A 366 16.18 -27.41 -18.27
CA CYS A 366 17.07 -26.79 -19.25
C CYS A 366 16.35 -25.67 -20.04
N PRO A 367 17.03 -24.58 -20.45
CA PRO A 367 16.46 -23.51 -21.28
C PRO A 367 15.73 -23.97 -22.54
N CYS A 368 16.22 -25.02 -23.22
CA CYS A 368 15.55 -25.54 -24.42
C CYS A 368 14.39 -26.49 -24.12
N GLY A 369 14.05 -26.71 -22.84
CA GLY A 369 13.05 -27.67 -22.37
C GLY A 369 13.47 -29.14 -22.48
N ASN A 370 14.60 -29.44 -23.12
CA ASN A 370 15.10 -30.80 -23.37
C ASN A 370 16.37 -31.05 -22.56
N GLY A 371 16.23 -31.66 -21.39
CA GLY A 371 17.32 -31.97 -20.45
C GLY A 371 17.24 -31.16 -19.16
N THR A 372 18.27 -31.25 -18.34
CA THR A 372 18.32 -30.64 -17.00
C THR A 372 19.60 -29.85 -16.77
N ILE A 373 19.56 -28.96 -15.77
CA ILE A 373 20.74 -28.39 -15.13
C ILE A 373 20.80 -29.01 -13.73
N LEU A 374 21.92 -29.62 -13.40
CA LEU A 374 22.13 -30.33 -12.15
C LEU A 374 22.95 -29.46 -11.19
N GLU A 375 22.40 -29.12 -10.04
CA GLU A 375 23.11 -28.45 -8.95
C GLU A 375 23.32 -29.46 -7.82
N GLU A 376 24.58 -29.75 -7.52
CA GLU A 376 24.96 -30.64 -6.41
C GLU A 376 25.69 -29.83 -5.34
N HIS A 377 25.29 -30.01 -4.09
CA HIS A 377 25.97 -29.46 -2.92
C HIS A 377 26.48 -30.61 -2.06
N ASP A 378 27.80 -30.72 -2.00
CA ASP A 378 28.45 -31.55 -1.00
C ASP A 378 28.76 -30.69 0.23
N ASN A 379 27.95 -30.85 1.28
CA ASN A 379 28.10 -30.16 2.56
C ASN A 379 28.90 -31.01 3.58
N ILE A 380 29.75 -31.93 3.13
CA ILE A 380 30.64 -32.71 4.02
C ILE A 380 31.81 -31.84 4.51
N PRO A 381 32.11 -31.80 5.82
CA PRO A 381 33.24 -31.03 6.35
C PRO A 381 34.56 -31.36 5.63
N GLY A 382 35.16 -30.36 4.98
CA GLY A 382 36.42 -30.49 4.22
C GLY A 382 36.26 -30.70 2.71
N PHE A 383 35.04 -30.93 2.22
CA PHE A 383 34.65 -30.95 0.81
C PHE A 383 33.63 -29.83 0.61
N ARG A 384 33.90 -28.86 -0.27
CA ARG A 384 32.92 -27.82 -0.63
C ARG A 384 33.00 -27.62 -2.12
N GLU A 385 32.27 -28.44 -2.85
CA GLU A 385 32.07 -28.28 -4.27
C GLU A 385 30.60 -27.91 -4.51
N HIS A 386 30.42 -26.78 -5.20
CA HIS A 386 29.12 -26.26 -5.58
C HIS A 386 29.26 -25.72 -6.99
N SER A 387 28.89 -26.53 -7.98
CA SER A 387 28.91 -26.10 -9.39
C SER A 387 27.69 -26.67 -10.10
N PRO A 388 26.78 -25.83 -10.64
CA PRO A 388 25.73 -26.34 -11.50
C PRO A 388 26.35 -26.88 -12.80
N THR A 389 25.78 -27.94 -13.37
CA THR A 389 26.23 -28.55 -14.62
C THR A 389 25.07 -28.60 -15.61
N ILE A 390 25.25 -28.04 -16.81
CA ILE A 390 24.24 -28.08 -17.87
C ILE A 390 24.30 -29.45 -18.55
N MET A 391 23.36 -30.34 -18.24
CA MET A 391 23.30 -31.71 -18.78
C MET A 391 22.63 -31.79 -20.17
N CYS A 392 22.62 -30.68 -20.91
CA CYS A 392 22.02 -30.59 -22.23
C CYS A 392 23.08 -30.20 -23.26
N SER A 393 23.38 -31.09 -24.21
CA SER A 393 24.42 -30.91 -25.23
C SER A 393 24.20 -29.71 -26.15
N LYS A 394 22.95 -29.24 -26.27
CA LYS A 394 22.61 -28.00 -26.98
C LYS A 394 22.89 -26.78 -26.09
N CYS A 395 22.29 -26.72 -24.91
CA CYS A 395 22.37 -25.53 -24.07
C CYS A 395 23.74 -25.32 -23.45
N ASP A 396 24.53 -26.36 -23.23
CA ASP A 396 25.94 -26.27 -22.81
C ASP A 396 26.80 -25.46 -23.80
N LYS A 397 26.36 -25.33 -25.06
CA LYS A 397 27.04 -24.53 -26.09
C LYS A 397 26.44 -23.14 -26.32
N GLU A 398 25.26 -22.88 -25.79
CA GLU A 398 24.52 -21.64 -26.00
C GLU A 398 24.47 -20.77 -24.74
N TRP A 399 24.72 -21.37 -23.58
CA TRP A 399 24.62 -20.74 -22.27
C TRP A 399 25.88 -21.02 -21.46
N GLN A 400 26.28 -20.03 -20.66
CA GLN A 400 27.38 -20.14 -19.71
C GLN A 400 26.90 -19.74 -18.32
N GLN A 401 27.59 -20.21 -17.29
CA GLN A 401 27.35 -19.76 -15.93
C GLN A 401 27.84 -18.32 -15.76
N VAL A 402 27.07 -17.51 -15.04
CA VAL A 402 27.48 -16.15 -14.66
C VAL A 402 28.64 -16.25 -13.67
N PRO A 403 29.85 -15.74 -14.01
CA PRO A 403 31.01 -15.84 -13.13
C PRO A 403 30.81 -15.12 -11.80
N GLY A 404 31.26 -15.72 -10.70
CA GLY A 404 31.22 -15.09 -9.37
C GLY A 404 29.85 -15.10 -8.67
N ALA A 405 28.83 -15.74 -9.26
CA ALA A 405 27.56 -15.97 -8.60
C ALA A 405 27.74 -16.85 -7.33
N PRO A 406 26.97 -16.61 -6.25
CA PRO A 406 27.04 -17.44 -5.05
C PRO A 406 26.52 -18.85 -5.35
N ALA A 407 27.01 -19.86 -4.61
CA ALA A 407 26.68 -21.28 -4.81
C ALA A 407 25.17 -21.54 -4.99
N TYR A 408 24.34 -21.10 -4.05
CA TYR A 408 22.88 -21.27 -4.09
C TYR A 408 22.15 -20.22 -4.96
N GLY A 409 22.87 -19.29 -5.57
CA GLY A 409 22.34 -18.22 -6.41
C GLY A 409 22.98 -18.19 -7.79
N TRP A 410 23.42 -19.36 -8.28
CA TRP A 410 23.95 -19.52 -9.62
C TRP A 410 22.94 -19.08 -10.67
N ARG A 411 23.46 -18.62 -11.80
CA ARG A 411 22.67 -18.17 -12.94
C ARG A 411 23.38 -18.57 -14.22
N ILE A 412 22.60 -18.66 -15.29
CA ILE A 412 23.12 -18.81 -16.65
C ILE A 412 22.75 -17.60 -17.50
N GLU A 413 23.62 -17.28 -18.43
CA GLU A 413 23.43 -16.22 -19.43
C GLU A 413 23.77 -16.77 -20.82
N PRO A 414 23.20 -16.19 -21.89
CA PRO A 414 23.57 -16.57 -23.24
C PRO A 414 25.05 -16.29 -23.49
N ILE A 415 25.74 -17.19 -24.18
CA ILE A 415 27.07 -16.90 -24.70
C ILE A 415 26.88 -15.88 -25.82
N GLU A 416 27.38 -14.65 -25.64
CA GLU A 416 27.38 -13.65 -26.71
C GLU A 416 27.96 -14.28 -27.98
N ARG A 417 27.14 -14.42 -29.02
CA ARG A 417 27.69 -14.72 -30.35
C ARG A 417 28.50 -13.50 -30.72
N ALA A 418 29.83 -13.64 -30.72
CA ALA A 418 30.71 -12.69 -31.40
C ALA A 418 30.07 -12.39 -32.77
N VAL A 419 29.63 -11.15 -32.95
CA VAL A 419 29.10 -10.66 -34.22
C VAL A 419 30.20 -10.88 -35.24
N SER A 420 30.03 -11.88 -36.09
CA SER A 420 30.94 -12.23 -37.18
C SER A 420 30.73 -11.30 -38.37
#